data_AF-K2AJX0-F1
#
_entry.id   AF-K2AJX0-F1
#
_cell.length_a   1.000
_cell.length_b   1.000
_cell.length_c   1.000
_cell.angle_alpha   90.00
_cell.angle_beta   90.00
_cell.angle_gamma   90.00
#
_symmetry.space_group_name_H-M   'P 1'
#
loop_
_entity.id
_entity.type
_entity.pdbx_description
1 polymer ?
#
loop_
_entity_poly.entity_id
_entity_poly.type
_entity_poly.pdbx_seq_one_letter_code
_entity_poly.pdbx_strand_id
1 'polypeptide(L)'
;MQNTRSQLTNFIKSRPYLIWYVKNYQKLSAESIVEHTLNYGDWDDVQKLLSILGIKKTTSIFNKQIDRQRINYRPEVINYFKLYFAHKNKLMKV
;
A
#
# COMPACT_ATOMS: atom_id res chain seq x y z
N MET A 1 -8.22 -20.83 0.98
CA MET A 1 -7.32 -19.66 0.95
C MET A 1 -8.02 -18.56 0.16
N GLN A 2 -8.33 -17.40 0.75
CA GLN A 2 -8.87 -16.29 -0.04
C GLN A 2 -7.83 -15.78 -1.05
N ASN A 3 -8.27 -15.51 -2.28
CA ASN A 3 -7.41 -15.03 -3.36
C ASN A 3 -7.08 -13.54 -3.14
N THR A 4 -5.89 -13.24 -2.61
CA THR A 4 -5.40 -11.87 -2.33
C THR A 4 -5.51 -10.94 -3.53
N ARG A 5 -5.28 -11.44 -4.76
CA ARG A 5 -5.40 -10.63 -5.98
C ARG A 5 -6.84 -10.15 -6.18
N SER A 6 -7.81 -11.05 -6.01
CA SER A 6 -9.24 -10.71 -6.11
C SER A 6 -9.63 -9.67 -5.04
N GLN A 7 -9.14 -9.84 -3.80
CA GLN A 7 -9.40 -8.87 -2.72
C GLN A 7 -8.81 -7.49 -3.02
N LEU A 8 -7.59 -7.41 -3.54
CA LEU A 8 -6.98 -6.15 -3.96
C LEU A 8 -7.72 -5.49 -5.12
N THR A 9 -8.14 -6.27 -6.11
CA THR A 9 -8.95 -5.76 -7.22
C THR A 9 -10.30 -5.21 -6.72
N ASN A 10 -10.95 -5.88 -5.76
CA ASN A 10 -12.19 -5.38 -5.18
C ASN A 10 -11.97 -4.15 -4.30
N PHE A 11 -10.89 -4.13 -3.52
CA PHE A 11 -10.48 -2.98 -2.71
C PHE A 11 -10.33 -1.72 -3.57
N ILE A 12 -9.56 -1.80 -4.66
CA ILE A 12 -9.31 -0.62 -5.51
C ILE A 12 -10.54 -0.23 -6.33
N LYS A 13 -11.36 -1.18 -6.78
CA LYS A 13 -12.63 -0.90 -7.46
C LYS A 13 -13.60 -0.09 -6.58
N SER A 14 -13.61 -0.35 -5.28
CA SER A 14 -14.44 0.40 -4.33
C SER A 14 -13.89 1.79 -3.96
N ARG A 15 -12.66 2.10 -4.39
CA ARG A 15 -11.92 3.32 -4.00
C ARG A 15 -11.30 3.99 -5.24
N PRO A 16 -12.10 4.43 -6.21
CA PRO A 16 -11.60 5.01 -7.45
C PRO A 16 -10.79 6.30 -7.23
N TYR A 17 -11.04 7.03 -6.14
CA TYR A 17 -10.28 8.23 -5.77
C TYR A 17 -8.81 7.95 -5.48
N LEU A 18 -8.44 6.72 -5.10
CA LEU A 18 -7.04 6.34 -4.94
C LEU A 18 -6.30 6.32 -6.28
N ILE A 19 -6.99 6.13 -7.40
CA ILE A 19 -6.35 5.91 -8.70
C ILE A 19 -7.20 6.43 -9.88
N TRP A 20 -7.59 7.71 -9.80
CA TRP A 20 -8.56 8.35 -10.69
C TRP A 20 -8.24 8.29 -12.19
N TYR A 21 -6.97 8.08 -12.56
CA TYR A 21 -6.50 8.08 -13.95
C TYR A 21 -6.46 6.68 -14.60
N VAL A 22 -6.71 5.61 -13.84
CA VAL A 22 -6.64 4.23 -14.37
C VAL A 22 -8.03 3.71 -14.73
N LYS A 23 -8.19 3.31 -16.00
CA LYS A 23 -9.45 2.75 -16.52
C LYS A 23 -9.64 1.26 -16.25
N ASN A 24 -8.56 0.49 -16.14
CA ASN A 24 -8.62 -0.97 -15.96
C ASN A 24 -7.97 -1.42 -14.64
N TYR A 25 -8.80 -1.55 -13.62
CA TYR A 25 -8.39 -1.97 -12.28
C TYR A 25 -7.86 -3.42 -12.19
N GLN A 26 -8.21 -4.30 -13.14
CA GLN A 26 -7.81 -5.71 -13.10
C GLN A 26 -6.33 -5.94 -13.44
N LYS A 27 -5.71 -4.95 -14.08
CA LYS A 27 -4.29 -4.96 -14.47
C LYS A 27 -3.39 -4.29 -13.43
N LEU A 28 -3.94 -3.76 -12.34
CA LEU A 28 -3.15 -3.10 -11.31
C LEU A 28 -2.32 -4.10 -10.51
N SER A 29 -1.03 -3.79 -10.36
CA SER A 29 -0.14 -4.54 -9.49
C SER A 29 -0.40 -4.19 -8.02
N ALA A 30 -0.05 -5.11 -7.12
CA ALA A 30 -0.09 -4.84 -5.69
C ALA A 30 0.82 -3.65 -5.32
N GLU A 31 1.97 -3.50 -5.99
CA GLU A 31 2.89 -2.37 -5.80
C GLU A 31 2.22 -1.02 -6.10
N SER A 32 1.49 -0.93 -7.22
CA SER A 32 0.74 0.27 -7.58
C SER A 32 -0.37 0.57 -6.57
N ILE A 33 -1.10 -0.45 -6.12
CA ILE A 33 -2.17 -0.26 -5.11
C ILE A 33 -1.58 0.21 -3.77
N VAL A 34 -0.45 -0.33 -3.32
CA VAL A 34 0.25 0.14 -2.11
C VAL A 34 0.63 1.61 -2.27
N GLU A 35 1.29 1.96 -3.38
CA GLU A 35 1.73 3.34 -3.62
C GLU A 35 0.60 4.36 -3.54
N HIS A 36 -0.52 4.06 -4.21
CA HIS A 36 -1.67 4.95 -4.26
C HIS A 36 -2.40 5.03 -2.93
N THR A 37 -2.55 3.90 -2.23
CA THR A 37 -3.21 3.88 -0.93
C THR A 37 -2.42 4.69 0.10
N LEU A 38 -1.10 4.53 0.15
CA LEU A 38 -0.28 5.26 1.12
C LEU A 38 -0.15 6.76 0.77
N ASN A 39 -0.22 7.13 -0.51
CA ASN A 39 -0.16 8.54 -0.93
C ASN A 39 -1.48 9.29 -0.79
N TYR A 40 -2.61 8.64 -1.08
CA TYR A 40 -3.89 9.32 -1.29
C TYR A 40 -5.03 8.79 -0.41
N GLY A 41 -4.83 7.67 0.26
CA GLY A 41 -5.84 7.07 1.14
C GLY A 41 -5.88 7.71 2.51
N ASP A 42 -7.00 7.50 3.18
CA ASP A 42 -7.13 7.78 4.60
C ASP A 42 -6.61 6.61 5.45
N TRP A 43 -6.79 6.71 6.78
CA TRP A 43 -6.32 5.67 7.67
C TRP A 43 -7.09 4.35 7.53
N ASP A 44 -8.38 4.40 7.24
CA ASP A 44 -9.21 3.21 7.06
C ASP A 44 -8.80 2.45 5.80
N ASP A 45 -8.43 3.16 4.73
CA ASP A 45 -7.85 2.59 3.52
C ASP A 45 -6.55 1.84 3.80
N VAL A 46 -5.66 2.46 4.59
CA VAL A 46 -4.39 1.86 5.00
C VAL A 46 -4.63 0.60 5.83
N GLN A 47 -5.52 0.66 6.82
CA GLN A 47 -5.86 -0.51 7.64
C GLN A 47 -6.46 -1.64 6.79
N LYS A 48 -7.33 -1.29 5.83
CA LYS A 48 -7.92 -2.28 4.94
C LYS A 48 -6.88 -2.92 4.03
N LEU A 49 -5.97 -2.14 3.45
CA LEU A 49 -4.86 -2.65 2.66
C LEU A 49 -3.97 -3.61 3.49
N LEU A 50 -3.64 -3.22 4.72
CA LEU A 50 -2.86 -4.04 5.65
C LEU A 50 -3.57 -5.35 6.01
N SER A 51 -4.91 -5.35 6.12
CA SER A 51 -5.69 -6.58 6.35
C SER A 51 -5.66 -7.55 5.17
N ILE A 52 -5.48 -7.04 3.94
CA ILE A 52 -5.46 -7.84 2.70
C ILE A 52 -4.06 -8.38 2.41
N LEU A 53 -3.04 -7.52 2.48
CA LEU A 53 -1.65 -7.88 2.13
C LEU A 53 -0.84 -8.40 3.32
N GLY A 54 -1.23 -8.01 4.53
CA GLY A 54 -0.39 -8.15 5.71
C GLY A 54 0.72 -7.11 5.75
N ILE A 55 1.08 -6.70 6.96
CA ILE A 55 2.08 -5.66 7.20
C ILE A 55 3.46 -6.01 6.62
N LYS A 56 3.92 -7.25 6.75
CA LYS A 56 5.23 -7.69 6.23
C LYS A 56 5.34 -7.46 4.72
N LYS A 57 4.29 -7.80 3.96
CA LYS A 57 4.29 -7.65 2.49
C LYS A 57 4.19 -6.18 2.10
N THR A 58 3.33 -5.40 2.75
CA THR A 58 3.19 -3.97 2.50
C THR A 58 4.50 -3.23 2.79
N THR A 59 5.17 -3.51 3.91
CA THR A 59 6.47 -2.91 4.25
C THR A 59 7.55 -3.29 3.24
N SER A 60 7.60 -4.55 2.79
CA SER A 60 8.56 -4.99 1.76
C SER A 60 8.35 -4.26 0.43
N ILE A 61 7.10 -4.09 -0.01
CA ILE A 61 6.75 -3.33 -1.22
C ILE A 61 7.15 -1.86 -1.08
N PHE A 62 6.76 -1.22 0.02
CA PHE A 62 7.08 0.17 0.31
C PHE A 62 8.60 0.42 0.29
N ASN A 63 9.38 -0.39 1.02
CA ASN A 63 10.83 -0.27 1.06
C ASN A 63 11.46 -0.41 -0.33
N LYS A 64 11.02 -1.40 -1.13
CA LYS A 64 11.49 -1.60 -2.51
C LYS A 64 11.18 -0.39 -3.42
N GLN A 65 10.10 0.34 -3.16
CA GLN A 65 9.71 1.48 -3.99
C GLN A 65 10.49 2.75 -3.62
N ILE A 66 10.79 2.98 -2.34
CA ILE A 66 11.54 4.15 -1.88
C ILE A 66 13.07 4.01 -2.04
N ASP A 67 13.56 2.81 -2.34
CA ASP A 67 14.97 2.53 -2.62
C ASP A 67 15.37 2.79 -4.09
N ARG A 68 14.41 3.19 -4.93
CA ARG A 68 14.63 3.47 -6.36
C ARG A 68 15.14 4.89 -6.57
N GLN A 69 15.82 5.11 -7.69
CA GLN A 69 16.27 6.44 -8.12
C GLN A 69 15.09 7.44 -8.30
N ARG A 70 13.94 6.95 -8.77
CA ARG A 70 12.70 7.74 -8.88
C ARG A 70 11.66 7.19 -7.93
N ILE A 71 11.11 8.06 -7.10
CA ILE A 71 10.17 7.73 -6.04
C ILE A 71 8.87 8.50 -6.29
N ASN A 72 7.75 7.79 -6.36
CA ASN A 72 6.42 8.37 -6.60
C ASN A 72 5.68 8.72 -5.30
N TYR A 73 6.33 8.54 -4.15
CA TYR A 73 5.79 8.92 -2.85
C TYR A 73 6.07 10.37 -2.53
N ARG A 74 5.12 11.03 -1.88
CA ARG A 74 5.36 12.35 -1.30
C ARG A 74 6.35 12.26 -0.13
N PRO A 75 7.26 13.23 0.07
CA PRO A 75 8.25 13.17 1.14
C PRO A 75 7.67 12.92 2.54
N GLU A 76 6.53 13.56 2.84
CA GLU A 76 5.80 13.41 4.10
C GLU A 76 5.25 12.00 4.30
N VAL A 77 4.76 11.38 3.23
CA VAL A 77 4.26 9.99 3.21
C VAL A 77 5.42 9.03 3.48
N ILE A 78 6.57 9.25 2.84
CA ILE A 78 7.78 8.44 3.08
C ILE A 78 8.17 8.53 4.55
N ASN A 79 8.25 9.73 5.11
CA ASN A 79 8.65 9.94 6.49
C ASN A 79 7.70 9.24 7.46
N TYR A 80 6.39 9.45 7.32
CA TYR A 80 5.38 8.84 8.17
C TYR A 80 5.45 7.31 8.13
N PHE A 81 5.45 6.71 6.94
CA PHE A 81 5.40 5.25 6.82
C PHE A 81 6.74 4.57 7.17
N LYS A 82 7.88 5.25 7.01
CA LYS A 82 9.16 4.77 7.59
C LYS A 82 9.04 4.62 9.11
N LEU A 83 8.55 5.64 9.81
CA LEU A 83 8.39 5.60 11.26
C LEU A 83 7.35 4.57 11.70
N TYR A 84 6.19 4.55 11.02
CA TYR A 84 5.11 3.61 11.31
C TYR A 84 5.58 2.15 11.17
N PHE A 85 6.21 1.79 10.05
CA PHE A 85 6.67 0.42 9.84
C PHE A 85 7.84 0.05 10.75
N ALA A 86 8.75 0.98 11.06
CA ALA A 86 9.80 0.74 12.04
C ALA A 86 9.21 0.43 13.43
N HIS A 87 8.23 1.22 13.88
CA HIS A 87 7.55 1.00 15.15
C HIS A 87 6.80 -0.34 15.18
N LYS A 88 6.02 -0.67 14.13
CA LYS A 88 5.30 -1.93 14.06
C LYS A 88 6.23 -3.15 13.98
N ASN A 89 7.35 -3.05 13.25
CA ASN A 89 8.34 -4.12 13.19
C ASN A 89 9.00 -4.38 14.56
N LYS A 90 9.22 -3.33 15.35
CA LYS A 90 9.68 -3.47 16.75
C LYS A 90 8.66 -4.24 17.60
N LEU A 91 7.37 -3.95 17.46
CA LEU A 91 6.29 -4.62 18.21
C LEU A 91 6.09 -6.09 17.80
N MET A 92 6.44 -6.46 16.57
CA MET A 92 6.30 -7.84 16.06
C MET A 92 7.52 -8.73 16.30
N LYS A 93 8.55 -8.25 17.01
CA LYS A 93 9.68 -9.09 17.45
C LYS A 93 9.22 -10.00 18.61
N VAL A 94 8.71 -11.18 18.24
CA VAL A 94 8.70 -12.41 19.06
C VAL A 94 9.60 -13.41 18.36
#